data_AF-A0A7X2N1K6-F1
#
_entry.id   AF-A0A7X2N1K6-F1
#
_cell.length_a   1.000
_cell.length_b   1.000
_cell.length_c   1.000
_cell.angle_alpha   90.00
_cell.angle_beta   90.00
_cell.angle_gamma   90.00
#
_symmetry.space_group_name_H-M   'P 1'
#
loop_
_entity.id
_entity.type
_entity.pdbx_description
1 polymer ?
#
loop_
_entity_poly.entity_id
_entity_poly.type
_entity_poly.pdbx_seq_one_letter_code
_entity_poly.pdbx_strand_id
1 'polypeptide(L)'
;MIHKIQEIPITEESYPFSSAAKYCDFKKNHYIEKEYFIMGTSNVYESDGNTGEVKIKYKDVSYQNRIVVRMPENVEKASGNVVVEIINPTSFMEIERMWILGHEKFIRDQDIYVGITSKPNTIAKLIEFDKDRYKSLSWPNPNPEPFPFTQEDVIRKHLLPDLDVSYETGLFWDMLTDLNELLRKEDASNPIEKYPHSYIYLTGWSQSACYLFRYLNSFRKEKTFDGYLAGGGIRNLIVPVNQYESCMDYDFRLTRVEYCPEPLISVQTESENGQFDAFRTKRMDSNDPNFLYREYEVTGSSHDTMYSYVNYYRNDKDLKRIHMLPEYHGKHEEGNDYPSQILFAAAFRNLFQWVRDGIGPNSCQRIRMEFDGSNSKDVFGNTMGGLRTCLLNYPTARYSASSQVEIGQSFVDPTSDKDPLFGYQKAFSASFLQELYGSLSNYEKLCRKDTKEQVSKGFICKEDADKLVKIAVSLAKKRGLK
;
A
#
# COMPACT_ATOMS: atom_id res chain seq x y z
N MET A 1 11.68 22.78 -1.09
CA MET A 1 11.05 23.29 0.15
C MET A 1 9.60 23.71 -0.09
N ILE A 2 8.67 23.17 0.70
CA ILE A 2 7.29 23.67 0.81
C ILE A 2 7.32 25.04 1.51
N HIS A 3 6.84 26.08 0.84
CA HIS A 3 6.80 27.44 1.40
C HIS A 3 5.37 27.94 1.66
N LYS A 4 4.35 27.27 1.10
CA LYS A 4 2.95 27.61 1.34
C LYS A 4 2.09 26.36 1.40
N ILE A 5 1.22 26.31 2.40
CA ILE A 5 0.12 25.36 2.49
C ILE A 5 -1.20 26.13 2.45
N GLN A 6 -2.22 25.58 1.81
CA GLN A 6 -3.53 26.20 1.70
C GLN A 6 -4.62 25.16 1.83
N GLU A 7 -5.48 25.28 2.85
CA GLU A 7 -6.65 24.42 3.01
C GLU A 7 -7.60 24.61 1.82
N ILE A 8 -8.07 23.50 1.27
CA ILE A 8 -9.08 23.48 0.21
C ILE A 8 -10.44 23.24 0.89
N PRO A 9 -11.35 24.23 0.88
CA PRO A 9 -12.64 24.09 1.53
C PRO A 9 -13.39 22.84 1.05
N ILE A 10 -14.06 22.16 1.97
CA ILE A 10 -14.94 21.01 1.70
C ILE A 10 -16.38 21.49 1.85
N THR A 11 -17.17 21.31 0.80
CA THR A 11 -18.62 21.58 0.75
C THR A 11 -19.38 20.33 0.32
N GLU A 12 -20.71 20.41 0.22
CA GLU A 12 -21.52 19.30 -0.31
C GLU A 12 -21.22 19.02 -1.78
N GLU A 13 -20.82 20.04 -2.55
CA GLU A 13 -20.57 19.98 -3.99
C GLU A 13 -19.08 19.83 -4.35
N SER A 14 -18.15 20.23 -3.49
CA SER A 14 -16.70 20.10 -3.72
C SER A 14 -15.99 19.51 -2.51
N TYR A 15 -15.44 18.32 -2.68
CA TYR A 15 -14.83 17.52 -1.61
C TYR A 15 -13.66 16.69 -2.16
N PRO A 16 -12.83 16.09 -1.29
CA PRO A 16 -11.65 15.34 -1.72
C PRO A 16 -12.01 14.17 -2.63
N PHE A 17 -11.15 13.92 -3.64
CA PHE A 17 -11.27 12.76 -4.49
C PHE A 17 -11.16 11.49 -3.65
N SER A 18 -12.04 10.50 -3.89
CA SER A 18 -12.08 9.26 -3.12
C SER A 18 -12.19 9.47 -1.59
N SER A 19 -12.95 10.49 -1.17
CA SER A 19 -13.13 10.87 0.24
C SER A 19 -13.47 9.68 1.15
N ALA A 20 -12.59 9.38 2.12
CA ALA A 20 -12.82 8.29 3.06
C ALA A 20 -13.95 8.58 4.03
N ALA A 21 -14.30 9.85 4.25
CA ALA A 21 -15.46 10.23 5.05
C ALA A 21 -16.76 9.59 4.52
N LYS A 22 -16.85 9.34 3.21
CA LYS A 22 -17.99 8.64 2.57
C LYS A 22 -18.01 7.14 2.85
N TYR A 23 -16.86 6.52 3.06
CA TYR A 23 -16.74 5.06 3.23
C TYR A 23 -16.63 4.64 4.71
N CYS A 24 -16.04 5.48 5.57
CA CYS A 24 -15.56 5.08 6.90
C CYS A 24 -16.37 5.64 8.08
N ASP A 25 -17.56 6.21 7.83
CA ASP A 25 -18.47 6.77 8.87
C ASP A 25 -17.73 7.64 9.91
N PHE A 26 -17.03 8.66 9.43
CA PHE A 26 -16.18 9.53 10.23
C PHE A 26 -16.93 10.22 11.37
N LYS A 27 -18.19 10.59 11.15
CA LYS A 27 -19.07 11.19 12.16
C LYS A 27 -19.26 10.26 13.36
N LYS A 28 -19.48 8.96 13.14
CA LYS A 28 -19.64 7.99 14.22
C LYS A 28 -18.32 7.74 14.97
N ASN A 29 -17.21 7.90 14.29
CA ASN A 29 -15.88 7.60 14.83
C ASN A 29 -15.09 8.83 15.31
N HIS A 30 -15.72 10.02 15.34
CA HIS A 30 -15.08 11.29 15.71
C HIS A 30 -13.78 11.54 14.92
N TYR A 31 -13.84 11.33 13.61
CA TYR A 31 -12.77 11.62 12.66
C TYR A 31 -13.17 12.74 11.70
N ILE A 32 -12.19 13.44 11.17
CA ILE A 32 -12.39 14.46 10.14
C ILE A 32 -11.43 14.24 8.98
N GLU A 33 -11.85 14.68 7.79
CA GLU A 33 -11.03 14.72 6.59
C GLU A 33 -10.83 16.17 6.17
N LYS A 34 -9.60 16.52 5.82
CA LYS A 34 -9.22 17.81 5.25
C LYS A 34 -8.34 17.58 4.03
N GLU A 35 -8.26 18.60 3.19
CA GLU A 35 -7.39 18.59 2.02
C GLU A 35 -6.67 19.92 1.90
N TYR A 36 -5.41 19.87 1.46
CA TYR A 36 -4.55 21.04 1.35
C TYR A 36 -3.81 21.02 0.02
N PHE A 37 -3.64 22.19 -0.59
CA PHE A 37 -2.56 22.40 -1.54
C PHE A 37 -1.25 22.64 -0.80
N ILE A 38 -0.19 22.03 -1.29
CA ILE A 38 1.19 22.34 -0.92
C ILE A 38 1.88 22.96 -2.14
N MET A 39 2.50 24.12 -1.94
CA MET A 39 3.23 24.85 -2.98
C MET A 39 4.66 25.05 -2.51
N GLY A 40 5.59 24.80 -3.42
CA GLY A 40 7.00 24.69 -3.09
C GLY A 40 7.89 24.79 -4.32
N THR A 41 9.18 24.62 -4.08
CA THR A 41 10.16 24.29 -5.10
C THR A 41 10.73 22.90 -4.81
N SER A 42 11.04 22.13 -5.84
CA SER A 42 11.75 20.85 -5.74
C SER A 42 12.92 20.84 -6.70
N ASN A 43 14.00 20.15 -6.33
CA ASN A 43 14.99 19.76 -7.31
C ASN A 43 14.45 18.62 -8.18
N VAL A 44 15.00 18.51 -9.39
CA VAL A 44 14.96 17.30 -10.20
C VAL A 44 16.36 16.72 -10.18
N TYR A 45 16.46 15.46 -9.81
CA TYR A 45 17.74 14.77 -9.70
C TYR A 45 18.00 13.93 -10.96
N GLU A 46 19.26 13.56 -11.15
CA GLU A 46 19.68 12.49 -12.06
C GLU A 46 20.55 11.49 -11.33
N SER A 47 20.56 10.25 -11.81
CA SER A 47 21.37 9.19 -11.24
C SER A 47 22.86 9.48 -11.44
N ASP A 48 23.66 9.32 -10.38
CA ASP A 48 25.13 9.37 -10.43
C ASP A 48 25.66 7.93 -10.42
N GLY A 49 25.74 7.32 -11.60
CA GLY A 49 25.95 5.88 -11.73
C GLY A 49 24.63 5.10 -11.64
N ASN A 50 24.68 3.83 -11.25
CA ASN A 50 23.52 2.92 -11.26
C ASN A 50 23.23 2.26 -9.91
N THR A 51 23.92 2.66 -8.83
CA THR A 51 23.87 2.05 -7.50
C THR A 51 23.04 2.80 -6.46
N GLY A 52 22.44 3.94 -6.83
CA GLY A 52 21.49 4.66 -5.99
C GLY A 52 21.89 6.11 -5.69
N GLU A 53 23.13 6.48 -5.93
CA GLU A 53 23.62 7.84 -5.79
C GLU A 53 22.93 8.78 -6.78
N VAL A 54 22.69 10.01 -6.36
CA VAL A 54 21.98 11.03 -7.15
C VAL A 54 22.66 12.37 -7.04
N LYS A 55 22.55 13.17 -8.10
CA LYS A 55 22.99 14.57 -8.14
C LYS A 55 21.88 15.44 -8.68
N ILE A 56 21.88 16.71 -8.30
CA ILE A 56 20.86 17.65 -8.76
C ILE A 56 21.09 17.98 -10.23
N LYS A 57 20.08 17.76 -11.07
CA LYS A 57 20.07 18.13 -12.49
C LYS A 57 19.45 19.51 -12.71
N TYR A 58 18.28 19.75 -12.10
CA TYR A 58 17.60 21.04 -12.13
C TYR A 58 17.25 21.47 -10.71
N LYS A 59 17.47 22.75 -10.40
CA LYS A 59 17.22 23.31 -9.07
C LYS A 59 15.92 24.08 -9.02
N ASP A 60 15.30 24.06 -7.85
CA ASP A 60 14.24 24.98 -7.45
C ASP A 60 13.05 25.09 -8.43
N VAL A 61 12.63 23.95 -9.00
CA VAL A 61 11.48 23.88 -9.91
C VAL A 61 10.20 24.01 -9.09
N SER A 62 9.43 25.06 -9.38
CA SER A 62 8.15 25.32 -8.70
C SER A 62 7.13 24.22 -8.98
N TYR A 63 6.38 23.83 -7.95
CA TYR A 63 5.25 22.91 -8.08
C TYR A 63 4.05 23.36 -7.24
N GLN A 64 2.88 22.85 -7.61
CA GLN A 64 1.70 22.83 -6.76
C GLN A 64 1.15 21.41 -6.73
N ASN A 65 1.14 20.83 -5.53
CA ASN A 65 0.68 19.48 -5.26
C ASN A 65 -0.41 19.49 -4.18
N ARG A 66 -0.99 18.33 -3.83
CA ARG A 66 -2.00 18.20 -2.78
C ARG A 66 -1.65 17.13 -1.74
N ILE A 67 -2.21 17.29 -0.55
CA ILE A 67 -2.28 16.27 0.50
C ILE A 67 -3.70 16.13 1.04
N VAL A 68 -4.11 14.91 1.40
CA VAL A 68 -5.30 14.65 2.25
C VAL A 68 -4.84 14.38 3.67
N VAL A 69 -5.51 14.98 4.65
CA VAL A 69 -5.23 14.77 6.08
C VAL A 69 -6.49 14.19 6.74
N ARG A 70 -6.33 13.08 7.45
CA ARG A 70 -7.38 12.42 8.23
C ARG A 70 -6.93 12.32 9.67
N MET A 71 -7.73 12.84 10.59
CA MET A 71 -7.33 12.99 11.99
C MET A 71 -8.53 12.94 12.93
N PRO A 72 -8.30 12.70 14.23
CA PRO A 72 -9.33 12.83 15.25
C PRO A 72 -10.00 14.20 15.21
N GLU A 73 -11.31 14.24 15.48
CA GLU A 73 -12.05 15.49 15.69
C GLU A 73 -11.57 16.19 16.99
N ASN A 74 -11.24 15.40 18.02
CA ASN A 74 -10.68 15.89 19.27
C ASN A 74 -9.15 15.77 19.25
N VAL A 75 -8.48 16.91 19.23
CA VAL A 75 -7.03 17.06 19.23
C VAL A 75 -6.34 16.25 20.33
N GLU A 76 -6.88 16.26 21.56
CA GLU A 76 -6.31 15.58 22.72
C GLU A 76 -6.41 14.04 22.65
N LYS A 77 -7.14 13.52 21.66
CA LYS A 77 -7.26 12.08 21.43
C LYS A 77 -6.21 11.53 20.47
N ALA A 78 -5.47 12.39 19.76
CA ALA A 78 -4.46 11.92 18.82
C ALA A 78 -3.38 11.09 19.52
N SER A 79 -3.02 9.97 18.89
CA SER A 79 -2.10 8.97 19.47
C SER A 79 -0.63 9.39 19.50
N GLY A 80 -0.29 10.49 18.83
CA GLY A 80 1.08 10.89 18.52
C GLY A 80 1.65 10.26 17.25
N ASN A 81 0.93 9.34 16.59
CA ASN A 81 1.36 8.75 15.32
C ASN A 81 0.83 9.53 14.12
N VAL A 82 1.68 9.74 13.12
CA VAL A 82 1.35 10.28 11.81
C VAL A 82 1.80 9.31 10.73
N VAL A 83 0.87 8.79 9.94
CA VAL A 83 1.15 7.87 8.82
C VAL A 83 1.09 8.65 7.52
N VAL A 84 2.25 8.83 6.88
CA VAL A 84 2.37 9.46 5.56
C VAL A 84 2.31 8.37 4.49
N GLU A 85 1.27 8.37 3.66
CA GLU A 85 1.14 7.46 2.52
C GLU A 85 1.56 8.14 1.22
N ILE A 86 2.49 7.51 0.50
CA ILE A 86 2.71 7.76 -0.93
C ILE A 86 1.50 7.18 -1.67
N ILE A 87 0.52 8.02 -2.01
CA ILE A 87 -0.74 7.57 -2.62
C ILE A 87 -0.43 6.82 -3.92
N ASN A 88 -1.03 5.66 -4.10
CA ASN A 88 -0.72 4.80 -5.24
C ASN A 88 -1.31 5.38 -6.54
N PRO A 89 -0.50 5.56 -7.61
CA PRO A 89 -0.94 6.16 -8.86
C PRO A 89 -1.19 5.15 -9.99
N THR A 90 -1.05 3.84 -9.71
CA THR A 90 -0.92 2.79 -10.74
C THR A 90 -2.15 2.71 -11.64
N SER A 91 -3.34 2.89 -11.09
CA SER A 91 -4.60 2.81 -11.84
C SER A 91 -4.92 4.08 -12.64
N PHE A 92 -3.97 5.01 -12.84
CA PHE A 92 -4.22 6.35 -13.43
C PHE A 92 -5.24 7.19 -12.64
N MET A 93 -5.55 6.77 -11.43
CA MET A 93 -6.23 7.52 -10.39
C MET A 93 -5.55 7.27 -9.06
N GLU A 94 -5.87 8.08 -8.08
CA GLU A 94 -5.34 7.94 -6.73
C GLU A 94 -6.04 6.84 -5.94
N ILE A 95 -5.24 5.89 -5.42
CA ILE A 95 -5.72 4.84 -4.53
C ILE A 95 -4.89 4.85 -3.24
N GLU A 96 -5.55 5.13 -2.13
CA GLU A 96 -4.95 5.17 -0.78
C GLU A 96 -5.00 3.78 -0.14
N ARG A 97 -4.23 2.85 -0.69
CA ARG A 97 -4.34 1.43 -0.34
C ARG A 97 -3.92 1.15 1.10
N MET A 98 -2.92 1.86 1.62
CA MET A 98 -2.48 1.66 3.00
C MET A 98 -3.51 2.19 3.99
N TRP A 99 -4.21 3.28 3.66
CA TRP A 99 -5.44 3.66 4.35
C TRP A 99 -6.51 2.56 4.28
N ILE A 100 -6.85 2.06 3.09
CA ILE A 100 -7.90 1.03 2.94
C ILE A 100 -7.61 -0.21 3.82
N LEU A 101 -6.35 -0.64 3.86
CA LEU A 101 -5.89 -1.79 4.65
C LEU A 101 -5.70 -1.49 6.15
N GLY A 102 -5.54 -0.22 6.54
CA GLY A 102 -5.20 0.18 7.91
C GLY A 102 -6.26 1.00 8.66
N HIS A 103 -7.28 1.54 7.98
CA HIS A 103 -8.13 2.60 8.53
C HIS A 103 -8.88 2.20 9.80
N GLU A 104 -9.34 0.96 9.92
CA GLU A 104 -10.04 0.51 11.13
C GLU A 104 -9.14 0.63 12.36
N LYS A 105 -7.84 0.34 12.22
CA LYS A 105 -6.86 0.57 13.27
C LYS A 105 -6.62 2.06 13.47
N PHE A 106 -6.35 2.82 12.41
CA PHE A 106 -6.00 4.24 12.54
C PHE A 106 -7.11 5.02 13.23
N ILE A 107 -8.36 4.75 12.86
CA ILE A 107 -9.54 5.35 13.49
C ILE A 107 -9.67 4.88 14.95
N ARG A 108 -9.54 3.58 15.22
CA ARG A 108 -9.64 3.04 16.59
C ARG A 108 -8.60 3.64 17.53
N ASP A 109 -7.36 3.76 17.05
CA ASP A 109 -6.23 4.18 17.85
C ASP A 109 -6.03 5.70 17.79
N GLN A 110 -6.79 6.42 16.96
CA GLN A 110 -6.76 7.87 16.76
C GLN A 110 -5.41 8.35 16.16
N ASP A 111 -4.89 7.60 15.19
CA ASP A 111 -3.66 7.86 14.44
C ASP A 111 -3.90 8.83 13.27
N ILE A 112 -3.10 9.89 13.13
CA ILE A 112 -3.22 10.81 12.00
C ILE A 112 -2.73 10.12 10.72
N TYR A 113 -3.46 10.32 9.62
CA TYR A 113 -3.08 9.86 8.29
C TYR A 113 -2.92 11.07 7.36
N VAL A 114 -1.85 11.05 6.54
CA VAL A 114 -1.55 12.06 5.53
C VAL A 114 -1.23 11.37 4.20
N GLY A 115 -2.10 11.49 3.20
CA GLY A 115 -1.82 10.99 1.86
C GLY A 115 -1.26 12.10 0.98
N ILE A 116 -0.14 11.86 0.29
CA ILE A 116 0.45 12.78 -0.71
C ILE A 116 0.31 12.22 -2.12
N THR A 117 -0.19 13.05 -3.05
CA THR A 117 -0.20 12.72 -4.49
C THR A 117 1.23 12.51 -4.96
N SER A 118 1.50 11.34 -5.56
CA SER A 118 2.87 10.89 -5.85
C SER A 118 3.27 10.98 -7.32
N LYS A 119 2.31 11.14 -8.25
CA LYS A 119 2.59 11.17 -9.68
C LYS A 119 1.56 11.97 -10.50
N PRO A 120 2.01 12.76 -11.50
CA PRO A 120 1.12 13.57 -12.34
C PRO A 120 0.11 12.81 -13.20
N ASN A 121 0.35 11.53 -13.50
CA ASN A 121 -0.55 10.68 -14.29
C ASN A 121 -1.98 10.59 -13.68
N THR A 122 -2.13 10.85 -12.39
CA THR A 122 -3.43 10.88 -11.69
C THR A 122 -4.17 12.21 -11.80
N ILE A 123 -3.46 13.32 -12.11
CA ILE A 123 -4.03 14.68 -12.10
C ILE A 123 -5.16 14.82 -13.12
N ALA A 124 -5.05 14.16 -14.27
CA ALA A 124 -6.10 14.19 -15.29
C ALA A 124 -7.45 13.69 -14.74
N LYS A 125 -7.44 12.60 -13.95
CA LYS A 125 -8.65 12.06 -13.33
C LYS A 125 -9.16 12.89 -12.16
N LEU A 126 -8.27 13.57 -11.44
CA LEU A 126 -8.67 14.57 -10.45
C LEU A 126 -9.42 15.73 -11.11
N ILE A 127 -8.89 16.28 -12.21
CA ILE A 127 -9.55 17.35 -12.97
C ILE A 127 -10.89 16.89 -13.56
N GLU A 128 -10.99 15.65 -14.04
CA GLU A 128 -12.26 15.07 -14.51
C GLU A 128 -13.29 14.95 -13.38
N PHE A 129 -12.83 14.61 -12.17
CA PHE A 129 -13.69 14.53 -10.99
C PHE A 129 -14.20 15.91 -10.55
N ASP A 130 -13.33 16.89 -10.39
CA ASP A 130 -13.69 18.28 -10.03
C ASP A 130 -12.65 19.25 -10.62
N LYS A 131 -12.99 19.83 -11.77
CA LYS A 131 -12.10 20.70 -12.53
C LYS A 131 -11.69 21.94 -11.75
N ASP A 132 -12.63 22.62 -11.10
CA ASP A 132 -12.34 23.88 -10.42
C ASP A 132 -11.49 23.65 -9.17
N ARG A 133 -11.71 22.52 -8.49
CA ARG A 133 -10.90 22.10 -7.34
C ARG A 133 -9.46 21.75 -7.71
N TYR A 134 -9.21 21.09 -8.84
CA TYR A 134 -7.88 20.52 -9.12
C TYR A 134 -7.10 21.13 -10.30
N LYS A 135 -7.67 22.06 -11.08
CA LYS A 135 -7.01 22.68 -12.25
C LYS A 135 -5.67 23.37 -11.97
N SER A 136 -5.36 23.69 -10.72
CA SER A 136 -4.11 24.36 -10.34
C SER A 136 -2.99 23.41 -9.94
N LEU A 137 -3.23 22.09 -9.87
CA LEU A 137 -2.17 21.11 -9.67
C LEU A 137 -1.17 21.17 -10.84
N SER A 138 0.12 21.23 -10.53
CA SER A 138 1.17 21.43 -11.54
C SER A 138 2.51 20.92 -11.06
N TRP A 139 3.16 20.10 -11.89
CA TRP A 139 4.46 19.49 -11.66
C TRP A 139 5.32 19.68 -12.92
N PRO A 140 5.64 20.93 -13.29
CA PRO A 140 6.15 21.24 -14.63
C PRO A 140 7.50 20.58 -14.89
N ASN A 141 7.69 20.10 -16.11
CA ASN A 141 9.00 19.69 -16.57
C ASN A 141 9.88 20.94 -16.81
N PRO A 142 11.03 21.09 -16.13
CA PRO A 142 11.92 22.23 -16.35
C PRO A 142 12.60 22.19 -17.74
N ASN A 143 12.59 21.05 -18.42
CA ASN A 143 13.18 20.88 -19.74
C ASN A 143 12.38 19.86 -20.59
N PRO A 144 11.29 20.28 -21.26
CA PRO A 144 10.34 19.40 -21.99
C PRO A 144 10.88 18.90 -23.34
N GLU A 145 12.10 18.34 -23.34
CA GLU A 145 12.70 17.71 -24.52
C GLU A 145 12.08 16.34 -24.79
N PRO A 146 12.09 15.85 -26.04
CA PRO A 146 11.66 14.49 -26.35
C PRO A 146 12.40 13.42 -25.54
N PHE A 147 11.70 12.35 -25.15
CA PHE A 147 12.33 11.23 -24.46
C PHE A 147 13.34 10.50 -25.37
N PRO A 148 14.45 9.99 -24.81
CA PRO A 148 15.48 9.28 -25.58
C PRO A 148 15.10 7.83 -25.92
N PHE A 149 13.85 7.42 -25.68
CA PHE A 149 13.33 6.08 -25.89
C PHE A 149 11.84 6.15 -26.24
N THR A 150 11.28 5.04 -26.72
CA THR A 150 9.88 4.94 -27.09
C THR A 150 9.01 4.44 -25.93
N GLN A 151 7.69 4.60 -26.06
CA GLN A 151 6.74 4.02 -25.11
C GLN A 151 6.81 2.48 -25.10
N GLU A 152 7.17 1.86 -26.24
CA GLU A 152 7.40 0.41 -26.30
C GLU A 152 8.60 -0.02 -25.44
N ASP A 153 9.67 0.77 -25.39
CA ASP A 153 10.85 0.47 -24.57
C ASP A 153 10.51 0.51 -23.08
N VAL A 154 9.65 1.45 -22.67
CA VAL A 154 9.15 1.57 -21.29
C VAL A 154 8.32 0.35 -20.91
N ILE A 155 7.43 -0.10 -21.79
CA ILE A 155 6.63 -1.32 -21.59
C ILE A 155 7.56 -2.55 -21.49
N ARG A 156 8.60 -2.65 -22.34
CA ARG A 156 9.61 -3.73 -22.26
C ARG A 156 10.38 -3.74 -20.94
N LYS A 157 10.50 -2.60 -20.25
CA LYS A 157 11.09 -2.48 -18.91
C LYS A 157 10.07 -2.69 -17.77
N HIS A 158 8.86 -3.14 -18.08
CA HIS A 158 7.78 -3.38 -17.11
C HIS A 158 7.35 -2.13 -16.33
N LEU A 159 7.56 -0.95 -16.93
CA LEU A 159 7.11 0.33 -16.39
C LEU A 159 5.74 0.72 -16.97
N LEU A 160 5.00 1.51 -16.20
CA LEU A 160 3.78 2.13 -16.74
C LEU A 160 4.15 3.10 -17.86
N PRO A 161 3.44 3.05 -18.99
CA PRO A 161 3.72 3.92 -20.13
C PRO A 161 3.06 5.29 -19.95
N ASP A 162 3.28 5.93 -18.80
CA ASP A 162 2.65 7.18 -18.35
C ASP A 162 3.64 8.34 -18.33
N LEU A 163 4.30 8.55 -19.47
CA LEU A 163 5.28 9.61 -19.69
C LEU A 163 4.66 10.78 -20.43
N ASP A 164 5.02 12.00 -20.03
CA ASP A 164 4.56 13.22 -20.68
C ASP A 164 5.62 14.31 -20.49
N VAL A 165 6.07 14.91 -21.59
CA VAL A 165 7.10 15.94 -21.54
C VAL A 165 6.66 17.20 -20.80
N SER A 166 5.37 17.42 -20.57
CA SER A 166 4.85 18.61 -19.89
C SER A 166 5.04 18.62 -18.37
N TYR A 167 5.20 17.46 -17.74
CA TYR A 167 5.43 17.34 -16.29
C TYR A 167 6.71 16.59 -15.96
N GLU A 168 7.19 16.62 -14.71
CA GLU A 168 8.34 15.84 -14.26
C GLU A 168 8.05 15.09 -12.96
N THR A 169 8.15 13.75 -13.00
CA THR A 169 7.86 12.85 -11.87
C THR A 169 8.94 12.91 -10.79
N GLY A 170 10.18 13.24 -11.16
CA GLY A 170 11.32 13.39 -10.25
C GLY A 170 11.22 14.56 -9.27
N LEU A 171 10.23 15.44 -9.42
CA LEU A 171 9.93 16.47 -8.42
C LEU A 171 9.43 15.88 -7.10
N PHE A 172 8.96 14.63 -7.07
CA PHE A 172 8.35 14.06 -5.87
C PHE A 172 9.31 13.93 -4.67
N TRP A 173 10.60 13.72 -4.91
CA TRP A 173 11.55 13.33 -3.85
C TRP A 173 11.74 14.40 -2.77
N ASP A 174 11.88 15.67 -3.18
CA ASP A 174 11.93 16.76 -2.20
C ASP A 174 10.54 17.04 -1.63
N MET A 175 9.45 16.92 -2.41
CA MET A 175 8.09 17.08 -1.86
C MET A 175 7.84 16.13 -0.68
N LEU A 176 8.28 14.88 -0.79
CA LEU A 176 8.12 13.88 0.25
C LEU A 176 8.97 14.20 1.49
N THR A 177 10.23 14.63 1.29
CA THR A 177 11.14 15.01 2.37
C THR A 177 10.65 16.27 3.09
N ASP A 178 10.28 17.29 2.30
CA ASP A 178 9.77 18.57 2.79
C ASP A 178 8.45 18.39 3.56
N LEU A 179 7.57 17.46 3.13
CA LEU A 179 6.33 17.18 3.85
C LEU A 179 6.62 16.64 5.25
N ASN A 180 7.57 15.72 5.39
CA ASN A 180 7.96 15.24 6.70
C ASN A 180 8.57 16.36 7.57
N GLU A 181 9.44 17.20 7.00
CA GLU A 181 9.98 18.37 7.72
C GLU A 181 8.87 19.33 8.16
N LEU A 182 7.86 19.57 7.32
CA LEU A 182 6.69 20.39 7.62
C LEU A 182 5.88 19.82 8.78
N LEU A 183 5.60 18.51 8.75
CA LEU A 183 4.77 17.84 9.75
C LEU A 183 5.44 17.75 11.14
N ARG A 184 6.76 18.01 11.23
CA ARG A 184 7.51 18.11 12.49
C ARG A 184 7.54 19.52 13.09
N LYS A 185 7.08 20.54 12.36
CA LYS A 185 7.12 21.93 12.85
C LYS A 185 6.04 22.17 13.90
N GLU A 186 6.38 22.96 14.92
CA GLU A 186 5.47 23.43 15.96
C GLU A 186 4.95 24.85 15.65
N ASP A 187 4.71 25.15 14.38
CA ASP A 187 4.20 26.45 13.92
C ASP A 187 3.00 26.30 12.98
N ALA A 188 2.32 27.42 12.73
CA ALA A 188 1.06 27.46 11.97
C ALA A 188 1.18 27.04 10.49
N SER A 189 2.38 26.79 9.98
CA SER A 189 2.55 26.18 8.65
C SER A 189 2.23 24.68 8.64
N ASN A 190 2.30 24.01 9.78
CA ASN A 190 1.96 22.60 9.91
C ASN A 190 0.43 22.42 10.03
N PRO A 191 -0.24 21.69 9.11
CA PRO A 191 -1.70 21.52 9.16
C PRO A 191 -2.18 20.73 10.40
N ILE A 192 -1.26 20.07 11.11
CA ILE A 192 -1.54 19.29 12.32
C ILE A 192 -0.78 19.83 13.55
N GLU A 193 -0.31 21.09 13.54
CA GLU A 193 0.52 21.66 14.62
C GLU A 193 -0.09 21.46 16.02
N LYS A 194 -1.42 21.55 16.12
CA LYS A 194 -2.14 21.41 17.39
C LYS A 194 -2.19 19.99 17.92
N TYR A 195 -1.99 18.98 17.06
CA TYR A 195 -2.12 17.58 17.43
C TYR A 195 -0.79 17.02 17.94
N PRO A 196 -0.80 16.04 18.87
CA PRO A 196 0.37 15.19 19.10
C PRO A 196 0.85 14.55 17.79
N HIS A 197 2.10 14.81 17.38
CA HIS A 197 2.71 14.33 16.14
C HIS A 197 4.15 13.83 16.35
N SER A 198 4.37 13.10 17.44
CA SER A 198 5.71 12.66 17.89
C SER A 198 6.43 11.69 16.95
N TYR A 199 5.69 10.86 16.21
CA TYR A 199 6.26 9.83 15.34
C TYR A 199 5.63 9.87 13.95
N ILE A 200 6.47 10.00 12.92
CA ILE A 200 6.04 10.07 11.53
C ILE A 200 6.54 8.85 10.77
N TYR A 201 5.62 8.09 10.20
CA TYR A 201 5.88 6.85 9.49
C TYR A 201 5.63 7.04 8.00
N LEU A 202 6.50 6.49 7.15
CA LEU A 202 6.28 6.48 5.70
C LEU A 202 5.75 5.13 5.24
N THR A 203 4.69 5.14 4.43
CA THR A 203 4.10 3.93 3.88
C THR A 203 3.77 4.05 2.39
N GLY A 204 3.72 2.92 1.71
CA GLY A 204 3.29 2.86 0.31
C GLY A 204 2.89 1.45 -0.10
N TRP A 205 1.97 1.35 -1.06
CA TRP A 205 1.49 0.09 -1.63
C TRP A 205 1.94 -0.10 -3.09
N SER A 206 2.28 -1.32 -3.50
CA SER A 206 2.59 -1.66 -4.90
C SER A 206 3.73 -0.80 -5.46
N GLN A 207 3.51 -0.09 -6.56
CA GLN A 207 4.47 0.88 -7.10
C GLN A 207 4.93 1.91 -6.05
N SER A 208 4.07 2.36 -5.13
CA SER A 208 4.45 3.30 -4.07
C SER A 208 5.42 2.71 -3.06
N ALA A 209 5.39 1.38 -2.83
CA ALA A 209 6.42 0.72 -2.05
C ALA A 209 7.78 0.75 -2.78
N CYS A 210 7.78 0.71 -4.12
CA CYS A 210 9.00 0.88 -4.93
C CYS A 210 9.53 2.32 -4.85
N TYR A 211 8.66 3.33 -4.79
CA TYR A 211 9.06 4.70 -4.46
C TYR A 211 9.71 4.78 -3.07
N LEU A 212 9.15 4.09 -2.07
CA LEU A 212 9.74 3.98 -0.73
C LEU A 212 11.12 3.32 -0.77
N PHE A 213 11.30 2.21 -1.49
CA PHE A 213 12.63 1.57 -1.63
C PHE A 213 13.63 2.50 -2.31
N ARG A 214 13.24 3.17 -3.39
CA ARG A 214 14.07 4.17 -4.06
C ARG A 214 14.43 5.32 -3.11
N TYR A 215 13.46 5.81 -2.34
CA TYR A 215 13.69 6.86 -1.35
C TYR A 215 14.73 6.46 -0.31
N LEU A 216 14.61 5.26 0.26
CA LEU A 216 15.56 4.73 1.25
C LEU A 216 16.98 4.54 0.70
N ASN A 217 17.10 4.18 -0.58
CA ASN A 217 18.39 3.93 -1.22
C ASN A 217 19.06 5.21 -1.74
N SER A 218 18.29 6.25 -2.11
CA SER A 218 18.81 7.40 -2.85
C SER A 218 18.66 8.75 -2.15
N PHE A 219 17.62 8.94 -1.32
CA PHE A 219 17.22 10.27 -0.84
C PHE A 219 17.13 10.39 0.67
N ARG A 220 16.98 9.26 1.39
CA ARG A 220 16.88 9.26 2.85
C ARG A 220 18.11 9.92 3.46
N LYS A 221 17.87 10.98 4.23
CA LYS A 221 18.82 11.53 5.20
C LYS A 221 18.59 10.84 6.54
N GLU A 222 19.58 10.81 7.42
CA GLU A 222 19.43 10.20 8.73
C GLU A 222 18.20 10.76 9.47
N LYS A 223 17.34 9.87 9.98
CA LYS A 223 16.15 10.22 10.78
C LYS A 223 15.13 11.13 10.07
N THR A 224 14.94 10.99 8.75
CA THR A 224 13.81 11.68 8.10
C THR A 224 12.47 11.19 8.68
N PHE A 225 12.14 9.91 8.51
CA PHE A 225 10.94 9.29 9.10
C PHE A 225 11.35 8.37 10.25
N ASP A 226 10.47 8.17 11.21
CA ASP A 226 10.75 7.35 12.40
C ASP A 226 10.63 5.84 12.12
N GLY A 227 9.87 5.46 11.08
CA GLY A 227 9.76 4.08 10.63
C GLY A 227 9.04 3.94 9.30
N TYR A 228 9.13 2.75 8.70
CA TYR A 228 8.69 2.50 7.33
C TYR A 228 7.84 1.24 7.23
N LEU A 229 6.73 1.31 6.49
CA LEU A 229 5.93 0.13 6.12
C LEU A 229 5.75 0.06 4.60
N ALA A 230 6.27 -0.99 3.97
CA ALA A 230 6.11 -1.22 2.54
C ALA A 230 5.07 -2.34 2.32
N GLY A 231 3.96 -2.05 1.64
CA GLY A 231 2.92 -3.02 1.32
C GLY A 231 2.98 -3.48 -0.14
N GLY A 232 2.94 -4.79 -0.40
CA GLY A 232 2.78 -5.37 -1.73
C GLY A 232 3.79 -4.86 -2.78
N GLY A 233 5.04 -4.57 -2.36
CA GLY A 233 6.02 -3.94 -3.24
C GLY A 233 6.47 -4.82 -4.40
N ILE A 234 6.46 -4.26 -5.60
CA ILE A 234 6.80 -4.92 -6.87
C ILE A 234 8.34 -4.96 -7.01
N ARG A 235 8.96 -6.12 -6.75
CA ARG A 235 10.43 -6.24 -6.60
C ARG A 235 11.18 -6.36 -7.93
N ASN A 236 10.50 -6.55 -9.04
CA ASN A 236 11.10 -6.39 -10.38
C ASN A 236 10.99 -4.96 -10.93
N LEU A 237 10.46 -4.01 -10.14
CA LEU A 237 10.32 -2.61 -10.51
C LEU A 237 11.31 -1.73 -9.74
N ILE A 238 12.10 -0.96 -10.48
CA ILE A 238 12.93 0.12 -9.95
C ILE A 238 12.35 1.44 -10.43
N VAL A 239 11.92 2.29 -9.49
CA VAL A 239 11.40 3.63 -9.83
C VAL A 239 12.57 4.49 -10.31
N PRO A 240 12.49 5.11 -11.49
CA PRO A 240 13.56 5.98 -11.98
C PRO A 240 13.59 7.29 -11.17
N VAL A 241 14.76 7.92 -11.10
CA VAL A 241 14.92 9.17 -10.34
C VAL A 241 14.20 10.35 -11.01
N ASN A 242 14.14 10.35 -12.33
CA ASN A 242 13.33 11.24 -13.16
C ASN A 242 12.78 10.41 -14.33
N GLN A 243 11.76 10.92 -15.02
CA GLN A 243 11.12 10.14 -16.08
C GLN A 243 12.04 9.87 -17.30
N TYR A 244 13.07 10.70 -17.54
CA TYR A 244 14.04 10.52 -18.63
C TYR A 244 15.02 9.36 -18.38
N GLU A 245 14.99 8.76 -17.19
CA GLU A 245 15.76 7.58 -16.82
C GLU A 245 14.91 6.30 -16.76
N SER A 246 13.67 6.33 -17.28
CA SER A 246 12.75 5.19 -17.23
C SER A 246 13.34 3.93 -17.89
N CYS A 247 14.16 4.07 -18.94
CA CYS A 247 14.81 2.93 -19.59
C CYS A 247 16.25 2.65 -19.10
N MET A 248 16.70 3.32 -18.03
CA MET A 248 18.05 3.12 -17.48
C MET A 248 18.19 1.75 -16.79
N ASP A 249 19.33 1.10 -17.00
CA ASP A 249 19.69 -0.15 -16.33
C ASP A 249 20.32 0.11 -14.97
N TYR A 250 19.52 -0.07 -13.92
CA TYR A 250 19.94 0.06 -12.53
C TYR A 250 20.52 -1.25 -11.98
N ASP A 251 21.38 -1.13 -10.98
CA ASP A 251 21.80 -2.28 -10.18
C ASP A 251 20.58 -2.90 -9.47
N PHE A 252 20.44 -4.22 -9.56
CA PHE A 252 19.30 -4.94 -8.99
C PHE A 252 19.14 -4.72 -7.47
N ARG A 253 20.20 -4.34 -6.75
CA ARG A 253 20.13 -4.05 -5.31
C ARG A 253 19.15 -2.93 -4.98
N LEU A 254 18.83 -2.05 -5.93
CA LEU A 254 17.84 -0.99 -5.77
C LEU A 254 16.39 -1.48 -5.68
N THR A 255 16.13 -2.75 -5.98
CA THR A 255 14.82 -3.40 -5.77
C THR A 255 14.52 -3.74 -4.31
N ARG A 256 15.54 -3.66 -3.45
CA ARG A 256 15.48 -3.96 -2.01
C ARG A 256 16.18 -2.88 -1.20
N VAL A 257 16.07 -2.98 0.12
CA VAL A 257 16.76 -2.09 1.07
C VAL A 257 17.87 -2.90 1.74
N GLU A 258 19.09 -2.38 1.72
CA GLU A 258 20.25 -3.05 2.32
C GLU A 258 20.67 -2.42 3.66
N TYR A 259 20.27 -1.16 3.89
CA TYR A 259 20.59 -0.38 5.09
C TYR A 259 19.38 0.50 5.49
N CYS A 260 18.95 0.39 6.74
CA CYS A 260 17.84 1.13 7.32
C CYS A 260 17.93 1.04 8.86
N PRO A 261 18.54 2.06 9.51
CA PRO A 261 18.66 2.07 10.97
C PRO A 261 17.32 2.34 11.66
N GLU A 262 16.33 2.87 10.94
CA GLU A 262 14.95 2.99 11.41
C GLU A 262 14.17 1.68 11.13
N PRO A 263 13.20 1.30 11.99
CA PRO A 263 12.35 0.14 11.78
C PRO A 263 11.67 0.11 10.40
N LEU A 264 11.88 -0.97 9.64
CA LEU A 264 11.24 -1.24 8.35
C LEU A 264 10.49 -2.58 8.39
N ILE A 265 9.19 -2.54 8.11
CA ILE A 265 8.37 -3.73 7.90
C ILE A 265 7.92 -3.77 6.43
N SER A 266 8.30 -4.83 5.71
CA SER A 266 7.77 -5.15 4.38
C SER A 266 6.66 -6.19 4.50
N VAL A 267 5.42 -5.84 4.17
CA VAL A 267 4.31 -6.80 4.10
C VAL A 267 4.03 -7.11 2.63
N GLN A 268 4.10 -8.37 2.26
CA GLN A 268 3.93 -8.88 0.89
C GLN A 268 2.75 -9.85 0.84
N THR A 269 2.12 -10.03 -0.31
CA THR A 269 1.09 -11.06 -0.52
C THR A 269 1.66 -12.27 -1.28
N GLU A 270 0.82 -13.28 -1.57
CA GLU A 270 1.25 -14.39 -2.42
C GLU A 270 1.60 -13.95 -3.84
N SER A 271 0.96 -12.88 -4.35
CA SER A 271 1.21 -12.34 -5.68
C SER A 271 2.64 -11.85 -5.79
N GLU A 272 3.10 -10.98 -4.87
CA GLU A 272 4.45 -10.42 -4.93
C GLU A 272 5.54 -11.46 -4.76
N ASN A 273 5.31 -12.42 -3.87
CA ASN A 273 6.29 -13.46 -3.60
C ASN A 273 6.63 -14.28 -4.85
N GLY A 274 5.64 -14.68 -5.65
CA GLY A 274 5.86 -15.49 -6.85
C GLY A 274 5.94 -14.70 -8.16
N GLN A 275 5.03 -13.76 -8.38
CA GLN A 275 4.78 -13.14 -9.70
C GLN A 275 5.53 -11.82 -9.91
N PHE A 276 6.00 -11.17 -8.84
CA PHE A 276 6.73 -9.90 -8.90
C PHE A 276 8.15 -10.00 -8.33
N ASP A 277 8.76 -11.18 -8.46
CA ASP A 277 10.16 -11.50 -8.13
C ASP A 277 10.61 -11.19 -6.69
N ALA A 278 9.68 -11.05 -5.73
CA ALA A 278 10.10 -10.79 -4.36
C ALA A 278 10.93 -11.93 -3.77
N PHE A 279 10.70 -13.18 -4.22
CA PHE A 279 11.53 -14.30 -3.80
C PHE A 279 13.01 -14.18 -4.17
N ARG A 280 13.36 -13.41 -5.22
CA ARG A 280 14.74 -13.21 -5.68
C ARG A 280 15.49 -12.16 -4.87
N THR A 281 14.75 -11.29 -4.17
CA THR A 281 15.28 -10.09 -3.53
C THR A 281 15.14 -10.14 -2.01
N LYS A 282 14.69 -11.29 -1.45
CA LYS A 282 14.45 -11.50 -0.02
C LYS A 282 15.65 -11.07 0.83
N ARG A 283 15.31 -10.46 1.97
CA ARG A 283 16.23 -10.19 3.07
C ARG A 283 15.78 -10.98 4.30
N MET A 284 16.75 -11.44 5.06
CA MET A 284 16.46 -12.06 6.35
C MET A 284 15.95 -10.99 7.32
N ASP A 285 15.01 -11.37 8.18
CA ASP A 285 14.64 -10.55 9.33
C ASP A 285 15.89 -10.20 10.14
N SER A 286 15.97 -8.96 10.61
CA SER A 286 17.17 -8.42 11.24
C SER A 286 16.84 -7.49 12.40
N ASN A 287 17.63 -7.61 13.47
CA ASN A 287 17.68 -6.66 14.59
C ASN A 287 19.03 -5.91 14.62
N ASP A 288 19.81 -6.01 13.55
CA ASP A 288 21.06 -5.25 13.43
C ASP A 288 20.74 -3.74 13.48
N PRO A 289 21.44 -2.93 14.29
CA PRO A 289 21.19 -1.49 14.38
C PRO A 289 21.28 -0.73 13.06
N ASN A 290 21.97 -1.27 12.05
CA ASN A 290 22.08 -0.67 10.71
C ASN A 290 21.01 -1.17 9.74
N PHE A 291 20.24 -2.20 10.13
CA PHE A 291 19.20 -2.79 9.29
C PHE A 291 18.11 -3.44 10.15
N LEU A 292 17.23 -2.62 10.71
CA LEU A 292 16.07 -3.05 11.48
C LEU A 292 14.94 -3.48 10.52
N TYR A 293 14.91 -4.77 10.17
CA TYR A 293 14.04 -5.27 9.10
C TYR A 293 13.15 -6.44 9.53
N ARG A 294 11.90 -6.39 9.09
CA ARG A 294 10.98 -7.54 9.07
C ARG A 294 10.29 -7.66 7.72
N GLU A 295 10.06 -8.89 7.31
CA GLU A 295 9.18 -9.17 6.18
C GLU A 295 8.06 -10.12 6.60
N TYR A 296 6.84 -9.84 6.16
CA TYR A 296 5.66 -10.66 6.42
C TYR A 296 4.99 -11.01 5.09
N GLU A 297 4.97 -12.28 4.73
CA GLU A 297 4.39 -12.77 3.48
C GLU A 297 3.00 -13.35 3.76
N VAL A 298 1.96 -12.53 3.57
CA VAL A 298 0.56 -12.86 3.85
C VAL A 298 0.08 -13.94 2.89
N THR A 299 0.08 -15.18 3.37
CA THR A 299 -0.43 -16.31 2.62
C THR A 299 -1.95 -16.22 2.51
N GLY A 300 -2.52 -16.63 1.39
CA GLY A 300 -3.93 -16.62 1.05
C GLY A 300 -4.40 -15.34 0.36
N SER A 301 -3.70 -14.22 0.53
CA SER A 301 -4.03 -12.96 -0.13
C SER A 301 -3.38 -12.87 -1.51
N SER A 302 -4.12 -12.33 -2.48
CA SER A 302 -3.56 -11.74 -3.71
C SER A 302 -3.21 -10.26 -3.50
N HIS A 303 -2.57 -9.63 -4.49
CA HIS A 303 -2.25 -8.20 -4.50
C HIS A 303 -3.51 -7.36 -4.23
N ASP A 304 -4.54 -7.56 -5.05
CA ASP A 304 -5.87 -7.02 -4.83
C ASP A 304 -6.79 -8.08 -4.24
N THR A 305 -7.62 -7.66 -3.30
CA THR A 305 -8.69 -8.49 -2.72
C THR A 305 -10.04 -7.82 -2.96
N MET A 306 -11.12 -8.58 -2.87
CA MET A 306 -12.47 -8.03 -2.92
C MET A 306 -12.64 -6.91 -1.90
N TYR A 307 -12.15 -7.08 -0.66
CA TYR A 307 -12.09 -5.99 0.32
C TYR A 307 -11.30 -4.76 -0.16
N SER A 308 -10.04 -4.94 -0.56
CA SER A 308 -9.11 -3.82 -0.77
C SER A 308 -9.29 -3.08 -2.08
N TYR A 309 -9.94 -3.70 -3.08
CA TYR A 309 -10.12 -3.09 -4.41
C TYR A 309 -11.58 -2.82 -4.77
N VAL A 310 -12.51 -3.74 -4.49
CA VAL A 310 -13.90 -3.63 -4.99
C VAL A 310 -14.86 -3.13 -3.92
N ASN A 311 -14.93 -3.83 -2.78
CA ASN A 311 -15.94 -3.66 -1.75
C ASN A 311 -15.79 -2.34 -0.99
N TYR A 312 -14.54 -1.86 -0.80
CA TYR A 312 -14.28 -0.60 -0.09
C TYR A 312 -15.05 0.58 -0.69
N TYR A 313 -15.11 0.66 -2.03
CA TYR A 313 -15.74 1.77 -2.74
C TYR A 313 -17.26 1.69 -2.81
N ARG A 314 -17.90 0.58 -2.39
CA ARG A 314 -19.36 0.47 -2.23
C ARG A 314 -20.18 0.99 -3.43
N ASN A 315 -19.74 0.70 -4.66
CA ASN A 315 -20.38 1.20 -5.88
C ASN A 315 -20.43 2.74 -5.97
N ASP A 316 -19.35 3.42 -5.55
CA ASP A 316 -19.23 4.87 -5.48
C ASP A 316 -19.70 5.57 -6.77
N LYS A 317 -20.57 6.57 -6.61
CA LYS A 317 -21.20 7.27 -7.74
C LYS A 317 -20.21 8.19 -8.45
N ASP A 318 -19.23 8.75 -7.76
CA ASP A 318 -18.23 9.62 -8.36
C ASP A 318 -17.23 8.82 -9.19
N LEU A 319 -16.78 7.67 -8.67
CA LEU A 319 -15.93 6.78 -9.43
C LEU A 319 -16.64 6.25 -10.69
N LYS A 320 -17.94 5.95 -10.60
CA LYS A 320 -18.75 5.64 -11.80
C LYS A 320 -18.82 6.80 -12.78
N ARG A 321 -19.01 8.03 -12.29
CA ARG A 321 -19.12 9.26 -13.10
C ARG A 321 -17.88 9.51 -13.95
N ILE A 322 -16.69 9.15 -13.46
CA ILE A 322 -15.41 9.31 -14.19
C ILE A 322 -14.86 8.02 -14.80
N HIS A 323 -15.68 6.96 -14.83
CA HIS A 323 -15.34 5.63 -15.37
C HIS A 323 -14.13 4.96 -14.71
N MET A 324 -13.98 5.14 -13.39
CA MET A 324 -12.87 4.59 -12.60
C MET A 324 -13.34 3.70 -11.44
N LEU A 325 -14.58 3.21 -11.44
CA LEU A 325 -15.03 2.28 -10.41
C LEU A 325 -14.26 0.95 -10.54
N PRO A 326 -13.57 0.49 -9.48
CA PRO A 326 -12.89 -0.80 -9.53
C PRO A 326 -13.86 -1.97 -9.65
N GLU A 327 -13.52 -2.91 -10.53
CA GLU A 327 -14.30 -4.12 -10.80
C GLU A 327 -13.41 -5.36 -10.75
N TYR A 328 -14.02 -6.49 -10.42
CA TYR A 328 -13.37 -7.80 -10.52
C TYR A 328 -13.70 -8.41 -11.88
N HIS A 329 -12.68 -8.58 -12.73
CA HIS A 329 -12.82 -9.10 -14.10
C HIS A 329 -12.51 -10.60 -14.22
N GLY A 330 -12.26 -11.29 -13.11
CA GLY A 330 -11.94 -12.72 -13.14
C GLY A 330 -13.13 -13.58 -13.59
N LYS A 331 -12.85 -14.62 -14.40
CA LYS A 331 -13.83 -15.61 -14.85
C LYS A 331 -14.35 -16.53 -13.74
N HIS A 332 -13.76 -16.46 -12.54
CA HIS A 332 -14.11 -17.30 -11.39
C HIS A 332 -15.28 -16.67 -10.61
N GLU A 333 -16.14 -17.51 -10.04
CA GLU A 333 -17.34 -17.08 -9.32
C GLU A 333 -17.05 -16.17 -8.11
N GLU A 334 -16.01 -16.49 -7.34
CA GLU A 334 -15.62 -15.71 -6.14
C GLU A 334 -14.20 -15.17 -6.30
N GLY A 335 -14.06 -13.84 -6.38
CA GLY A 335 -12.78 -13.16 -6.23
C GLY A 335 -12.17 -13.41 -4.85
N ASN A 336 -10.84 -13.29 -4.74
CA ASN A 336 -10.13 -13.51 -3.48
C ASN A 336 -10.56 -12.44 -2.46
N ASP A 337 -11.17 -12.86 -1.35
CA ASP A 337 -11.62 -11.98 -0.26
C ASP A 337 -10.90 -12.32 1.06
N TYR A 338 -9.61 -12.66 0.96
CA TYR A 338 -8.81 -12.94 2.15
C TYR A 338 -8.65 -11.65 2.99
N PRO A 339 -8.91 -11.66 4.31
CA PRO A 339 -8.99 -10.45 5.12
C PRO A 339 -7.60 -9.92 5.54
N SER A 340 -6.78 -9.54 4.55
CA SER A 340 -5.41 -9.07 4.76
C SER A 340 -5.33 -7.79 5.62
N GLN A 341 -6.37 -6.96 5.63
CA GLN A 341 -6.47 -5.76 6.48
C GLN A 341 -6.24 -6.04 7.97
N ILE A 342 -6.60 -7.24 8.45
CA ILE A 342 -6.37 -7.64 9.85
C ILE A 342 -4.86 -7.78 10.14
N LEU A 343 -4.10 -8.26 9.16
CA LEU A 343 -2.66 -8.47 9.27
C LEU A 343 -1.90 -7.15 9.04
N PHE A 344 -2.38 -6.30 8.14
CA PHE A 344 -1.83 -4.94 7.96
C PHE A 344 -2.02 -4.07 9.20
N ALA A 345 -3.18 -4.13 9.86
CA ALA A 345 -3.39 -3.47 11.15
C ALA A 345 -2.37 -3.91 12.21
N ALA A 346 -2.10 -5.22 12.31
CA ALA A 346 -1.08 -5.74 13.22
C ALA A 346 0.35 -5.31 12.83
N ALA A 347 0.66 -5.25 11.53
CA ALA A 347 1.95 -4.77 11.04
C ALA A 347 2.19 -3.30 11.39
N PHE A 348 1.20 -2.42 11.23
CA PHE A 348 1.28 -1.03 11.70
C PHE A 348 1.47 -0.94 13.21
N ARG A 349 0.70 -1.69 14.00
CA ARG A 349 0.88 -1.73 15.47
C ARG A 349 2.31 -2.13 15.84
N ASN A 350 2.83 -3.18 15.20
CA ASN A 350 4.19 -3.66 15.42
C ASN A 350 5.23 -2.62 15.04
N LEU A 351 5.06 -1.91 13.92
CA LEU A 351 5.95 -0.84 13.53
C LEU A 351 5.96 0.29 14.57
N PHE A 352 4.77 0.71 15.02
CA PHE A 352 4.65 1.81 15.99
C PHE A 352 5.30 1.46 17.32
N GLN A 353 5.09 0.23 17.80
CA GLN A 353 5.74 -0.29 19.00
C GLN A 353 7.25 -0.43 18.83
N TRP A 354 7.73 -0.90 17.67
CA TRP A 354 9.16 -1.01 17.42
C TRP A 354 9.85 0.35 17.49
N VAL A 355 9.26 1.38 16.90
CA VAL A 355 9.77 2.75 16.96
C VAL A 355 9.76 3.30 18.39
N ARG A 356 8.70 3.06 19.16
CA ARG A 356 8.56 3.59 20.53
C ARG A 356 9.45 2.88 21.54
N ASP A 357 9.48 1.56 21.47
CA ASP A 357 10.04 0.70 22.51
C ASP A 357 11.44 0.18 22.15
N GLY A 358 11.86 0.30 20.88
CA GLY A 358 13.12 -0.23 20.37
C GLY A 358 13.15 -1.77 20.27
N ILE A 359 12.02 -2.45 20.48
CA ILE A 359 11.93 -3.91 20.47
C ILE A 359 11.26 -4.36 19.17
N GLY A 360 12.03 -5.06 18.34
CA GLY A 360 11.54 -5.59 17.06
C GLY A 360 10.47 -6.67 17.24
N PRO A 361 9.45 -6.71 16.38
CA PRO A 361 8.38 -7.69 16.48
C PRO A 361 8.88 -9.09 16.09
N ASN A 362 8.06 -10.11 16.33
CA ASN A 362 8.41 -11.49 16.01
C ASN A 362 8.55 -11.72 14.50
N SER A 363 9.41 -12.69 14.16
CA SER A 363 9.56 -13.25 12.82
C SER A 363 8.53 -14.35 12.55
N CYS A 364 8.11 -14.50 11.28
CA CYS A 364 7.29 -15.63 10.83
C CYS A 364 8.01 -16.44 9.74
N GLN A 365 7.49 -17.63 9.44
CA GLN A 365 7.99 -18.40 8.30
C GLN A 365 7.77 -17.63 7.00
N ARG A 366 8.63 -17.87 6.01
CA ARG A 366 8.46 -17.41 4.63
C ARG A 366 7.62 -18.42 3.84
N ILE A 367 6.95 -17.95 2.80
CA ILE A 367 6.37 -18.76 1.75
C ILE A 367 7.49 -19.58 1.11
N ARG A 368 7.21 -20.88 0.98
CA ARG A 368 8.10 -21.82 0.30
C ARG A 368 7.92 -21.72 -1.20
N MET A 369 9.03 -21.78 -1.92
CA MET A 369 9.07 -21.75 -3.38
C MET A 369 9.34 -23.14 -3.95
N GLU A 370 8.71 -23.43 -5.08
CA GLU A 370 9.15 -24.47 -6.00
C GLU A 370 10.34 -23.99 -6.84
N PHE A 371 11.00 -24.92 -7.54
CA PHE A 371 12.17 -24.61 -8.37
C PHE A 371 11.85 -23.66 -9.53
N ASP A 372 10.61 -23.67 -10.02
CA ASP A 372 10.13 -22.81 -11.10
C ASP A 372 9.74 -21.40 -10.65
N GLY A 373 9.89 -21.07 -9.36
CA GLY A 373 9.50 -19.78 -8.80
C GLY A 373 8.01 -19.65 -8.49
N SER A 374 7.23 -20.74 -8.52
CA SER A 374 5.87 -20.75 -8.00
C SER A 374 5.81 -20.99 -6.49
N ASN A 375 4.73 -20.54 -5.85
CA ASN A 375 4.50 -20.77 -4.43
C ASN A 375 4.12 -22.25 -4.18
N SER A 376 4.90 -22.96 -3.34
CA SER A 376 4.62 -24.35 -2.97
C SER A 376 3.27 -24.51 -2.30
N LYS A 377 2.48 -25.52 -2.70
CA LYS A 377 1.12 -25.76 -2.19
C LYS A 377 1.07 -26.93 -1.18
N ASP A 378 0.17 -26.84 -0.22
CA ASP A 378 -0.18 -27.91 0.71
C ASP A 378 -1.17 -28.91 0.09
N VAL A 379 -1.51 -29.96 0.84
CA VAL A 379 -2.46 -31.01 0.40
C VAL A 379 -3.87 -30.48 0.10
N PHE A 380 -4.21 -29.30 0.60
CA PHE A 380 -5.48 -28.64 0.34
C PHE A 380 -5.44 -27.71 -0.87
N GLY A 381 -4.25 -27.46 -1.43
CA GLY A 381 -4.01 -26.57 -2.57
C GLY A 381 -3.77 -25.12 -2.19
N ASN A 382 -3.54 -24.81 -0.90
CA ASN A 382 -3.16 -23.48 -0.44
C ASN A 382 -1.65 -23.37 -0.31
N THR A 383 -1.08 -22.17 -0.47
CA THR A 383 0.37 -21.98 -0.33
C THR A 383 0.87 -22.37 1.06
N MET A 384 2.07 -22.93 1.15
CA MET A 384 2.74 -23.29 2.42
C MET A 384 3.64 -22.18 2.95
N GLY A 385 3.79 -22.14 4.28
CA GLY A 385 4.61 -21.15 4.97
C GLY A 385 3.91 -19.80 5.07
N GLY A 386 4.71 -18.75 5.18
CA GLY A 386 4.25 -17.37 5.28
C GLY A 386 3.52 -17.03 6.59
N LEU A 387 2.94 -15.83 6.62
CA LEU A 387 2.06 -15.37 7.67
C LEU A 387 0.63 -15.87 7.40
N ARG A 388 0.18 -16.82 8.23
CA ARG A 388 -1.12 -17.51 8.10
C ARG A 388 -2.06 -17.14 9.22
N THR A 389 -3.36 -17.18 8.93
CA THR A 389 -4.44 -17.09 9.91
C THR A 389 -5.18 -18.41 10.03
N CYS A 390 -6.19 -18.47 10.90
CA CYS A 390 -7.06 -19.62 11.02
C CYS A 390 -7.76 -20.01 9.71
N LEU A 391 -7.93 -19.06 8.76
CA LEU A 391 -8.51 -19.31 7.43
C LEU A 391 -7.64 -20.22 6.55
N LEU A 392 -6.35 -20.36 6.87
CA LEU A 392 -5.41 -21.22 6.15
C LEU A 392 -4.88 -22.37 7.01
N ASN A 393 -4.82 -22.20 8.33
CA ASN A 393 -4.46 -23.29 9.24
C ASN A 393 -5.61 -24.29 9.40
N TYR A 394 -6.86 -23.81 9.25
CA TYR A 394 -8.07 -24.61 9.14
C TYR A 394 -8.86 -24.17 7.90
N PRO A 395 -8.41 -24.53 6.68
CA PRO A 395 -8.96 -23.98 5.46
C PRO A 395 -10.35 -24.52 5.13
N THR A 396 -11.24 -23.61 4.73
CA THR A 396 -12.56 -23.96 4.17
C THR A 396 -12.67 -23.69 2.66
N ALA A 397 -11.58 -23.21 2.06
CA ALA A 397 -11.44 -22.95 0.63
C ALA A 397 -9.97 -23.03 0.20
N ARG A 398 -9.78 -23.07 -1.12
CA ARG A 398 -8.53 -22.72 -1.78
C ARG A 398 -8.50 -21.22 -2.09
N TYR A 399 -7.35 -20.60 -1.87
CA TYR A 399 -7.07 -19.23 -2.27
C TYR A 399 -6.01 -19.24 -3.37
N SER A 400 -6.27 -18.50 -4.45
CA SER A 400 -5.34 -18.27 -5.55
C SER A 400 -4.88 -16.81 -5.54
N ALA A 401 -3.62 -16.60 -5.92
CA ALA A 401 -3.02 -15.27 -6.04
C ALA A 401 -3.36 -14.56 -7.36
N SER A 402 -3.83 -15.32 -8.36
CA SER A 402 -4.19 -14.80 -9.69
C SER A 402 -5.48 -15.41 -10.21
N SER A 403 -6.15 -14.69 -11.11
CA SER A 403 -7.39 -15.07 -11.78
C SER A 403 -7.18 -15.33 -13.27
N GLN A 404 -8.11 -16.09 -13.86
CA GLN A 404 -8.24 -16.14 -15.31
C GLN A 404 -9.12 -14.97 -15.74
N VAL A 405 -8.77 -14.31 -16.82
CA VAL A 405 -9.46 -13.13 -17.37
C VAL A 405 -9.58 -13.26 -18.89
N GLU A 406 -10.40 -12.44 -19.54
CA GLU A 406 -10.35 -12.35 -21.01
C GLU A 406 -9.03 -11.68 -21.46
N ILE A 407 -8.52 -12.08 -22.62
CA ILE A 407 -7.36 -11.42 -23.23
C ILE A 407 -7.69 -9.93 -23.42
N GLY A 408 -6.77 -9.05 -23.02
CA GLY A 408 -6.94 -7.60 -23.00
C GLY A 408 -7.42 -7.03 -21.67
N GLN A 409 -7.82 -7.86 -20.69
CA GLN A 409 -8.28 -7.37 -19.38
C GLN A 409 -7.21 -7.37 -18.28
N SER A 410 -6.11 -8.12 -18.45
CA SER A 410 -5.02 -8.08 -17.48
C SER A 410 -4.29 -6.74 -17.57
N PHE A 411 -4.17 -6.06 -16.43
CA PHE A 411 -3.50 -4.76 -16.33
C PHE A 411 -1.97 -4.87 -16.56
N VAL A 412 -1.37 -5.99 -16.12
CA VAL A 412 0.09 -6.19 -16.17
C VAL A 412 0.54 -6.67 -17.55
N ASP A 413 -0.24 -7.54 -18.19
CA ASP A 413 0.05 -8.07 -19.52
C ASP A 413 -1.25 -8.24 -20.31
N PRO A 414 -1.60 -7.28 -21.19
CA PRO A 414 -2.81 -7.34 -22.00
C PRO A 414 -2.90 -8.56 -22.90
N THR A 415 -1.79 -9.25 -23.19
CA THR A 415 -1.77 -10.45 -24.03
C THR A 415 -2.09 -11.73 -23.24
N SER A 416 -2.07 -11.64 -21.91
CA SER A 416 -2.31 -12.77 -21.00
C SER A 416 -3.80 -13.03 -20.78
N ASP A 417 -4.15 -14.31 -20.61
CA ASP A 417 -5.45 -14.76 -20.11
C ASP A 417 -5.48 -14.87 -18.58
N LYS A 418 -4.47 -14.30 -17.90
CA LYS A 418 -4.34 -14.28 -16.43
C LYS A 418 -4.06 -12.88 -15.92
N ASP A 419 -4.72 -12.54 -14.82
CA ASP A 419 -4.44 -11.34 -14.05
C ASP A 419 -3.66 -11.71 -12.78
N PRO A 420 -2.39 -11.27 -12.65
CA PRO A 420 -1.56 -11.52 -11.47
C PRO A 420 -1.93 -10.65 -10.26
N LEU A 421 -2.68 -9.56 -10.46
CA LEU A 421 -3.03 -8.64 -9.38
C LEU A 421 -4.22 -9.16 -8.58
N PHE A 422 -5.25 -9.68 -9.24
CA PHE A 422 -6.47 -10.10 -8.55
C PHE A 422 -6.65 -11.62 -8.56
N GLY A 423 -6.58 -12.23 -7.38
CA GLY A 423 -6.84 -13.65 -7.17
C GLY A 423 -8.32 -14.02 -7.12
N TYR A 424 -8.56 -15.33 -7.00
CA TYR A 424 -9.89 -15.90 -6.73
C TYR A 424 -9.84 -16.87 -5.54
N GLN A 425 -11.00 -17.28 -5.06
CA GLN A 425 -11.12 -18.34 -4.06
C GLN A 425 -12.13 -19.40 -4.50
N LYS A 426 -11.94 -20.64 -4.04
CA LYS A 426 -12.84 -21.76 -4.33
C LYS A 426 -13.17 -22.53 -3.07
N ALA A 427 -14.44 -22.48 -2.68
CA ALA A 427 -14.95 -23.21 -1.51
C ALA A 427 -14.73 -24.73 -1.61
N PHE A 428 -14.49 -25.35 -0.46
CA PHE A 428 -14.63 -26.80 -0.31
C PHE A 428 -16.10 -27.21 -0.29
N SER A 429 -16.37 -28.47 -0.66
CA SER A 429 -17.73 -29.00 -0.56
C SER A 429 -18.17 -29.14 0.90
N ALA A 430 -19.47 -29.02 1.15
CA ALA A 430 -20.03 -29.19 2.48
C ALA A 430 -19.69 -30.56 3.09
N SER A 431 -19.67 -31.63 2.28
CA SER A 431 -19.28 -32.98 2.73
C SER A 431 -17.83 -33.03 3.19
N PHE A 432 -16.92 -32.39 2.44
CA PHE A 432 -15.50 -32.36 2.80
C PHE A 432 -15.27 -31.53 4.07
N LEU A 433 -15.96 -30.39 4.23
CA LEU A 433 -15.90 -29.61 5.48
C LEU A 433 -16.42 -30.41 6.67
N GLN A 434 -17.49 -31.18 6.48
CA GLN A 434 -18.06 -32.05 7.50
C GLN A 434 -17.08 -33.17 7.91
N GLU A 435 -16.35 -33.76 6.97
CA GLU A 435 -15.29 -34.74 7.25
C GLU A 435 -14.10 -34.11 7.98
N LEU A 436 -13.66 -32.92 7.57
CA LEU A 436 -12.51 -32.24 8.17
C LEU A 436 -12.78 -31.75 9.60
N TYR A 437 -13.97 -31.20 9.85
CA TYR A 437 -14.24 -30.46 11.08
C TYR A 437 -15.37 -31.03 11.93
N GLY A 438 -16.26 -31.85 11.37
CA GLY A 438 -17.38 -32.49 12.07
C GLY A 438 -18.52 -31.56 12.50
N SER A 439 -18.23 -30.31 12.89
CA SER A 439 -19.27 -29.31 13.19
C SER A 439 -18.71 -27.90 13.12
N LEU A 440 -19.60 -26.94 12.91
CA LEU A 440 -19.29 -25.52 12.96
C LEU A 440 -18.77 -25.10 14.34
N SER A 441 -19.29 -25.70 15.42
CA SER A 441 -18.82 -25.45 16.79
C SER A 441 -17.38 -25.92 17.01
N ASN A 442 -17.02 -27.09 16.48
CA ASN A 442 -15.64 -27.58 16.56
C ASN A 442 -14.69 -26.70 15.73
N TYR A 443 -15.10 -26.33 14.51
CA TYR A 443 -14.34 -25.42 13.66
C TYR A 443 -14.10 -24.06 14.35
N GLU A 444 -15.12 -23.46 14.96
CA GLU A 444 -14.96 -22.21 15.71
C GLU A 444 -13.92 -22.34 16.83
N LYS A 445 -13.93 -23.45 17.59
CA LYS A 445 -12.95 -23.70 18.66
C LYS A 445 -11.52 -23.75 18.10
N LEU A 446 -11.32 -24.42 16.96
CA LEU A 446 -10.03 -24.48 16.27
C LEU A 446 -9.58 -23.08 15.82
N CYS A 447 -10.45 -22.31 15.17
CA CYS A 447 -10.15 -20.95 14.74
C CYS A 447 -9.81 -20.02 15.92
N ARG A 448 -10.55 -20.12 17.04
CA ARG A 448 -10.27 -19.32 18.25
C ARG A 448 -8.93 -19.68 18.87
N LYS A 449 -8.59 -20.97 18.93
CA LYS A 449 -7.31 -21.43 19.46
C LYS A 449 -6.14 -20.88 18.64
N ASP A 450 -6.19 -21.04 17.32
CA ASP A 450 -5.15 -20.52 16.43
C ASP A 450 -5.08 -18.99 16.46
N THR A 451 -6.20 -18.29 16.39
CA THR A 451 -6.22 -16.82 16.44
C THR A 451 -5.61 -16.30 17.75
N LYS A 452 -5.87 -16.95 18.89
CA LYS A 452 -5.25 -16.60 20.17
C LYS A 452 -3.73 -16.75 20.14
N GLU A 453 -3.23 -17.78 19.46
CA GLU A 453 -1.79 -17.97 19.24
C GLU A 453 -1.21 -16.85 18.38
N GLN A 454 -1.87 -16.49 17.27
CA GLN A 454 -1.42 -15.39 16.41
C GLN A 454 -1.44 -14.03 17.13
N VAL A 455 -2.41 -13.79 18.02
CA VAL A 455 -2.43 -12.61 18.90
C VAL A 455 -1.22 -12.62 19.84
N SER A 456 -0.90 -13.74 20.47
CA SER A 456 0.24 -13.85 21.38
C SER A 456 1.60 -13.63 20.70
N LYS A 457 1.69 -13.97 19.41
CA LYS A 457 2.88 -13.71 18.58
C LYS A 457 2.92 -12.28 18.03
N GLY A 458 1.87 -11.50 18.22
CA GLY A 458 1.77 -10.14 17.68
C GLY A 458 1.43 -10.09 16.19
N PHE A 459 0.93 -11.17 15.59
CA PHE A 459 0.53 -11.16 14.17
C PHE A 459 -0.91 -10.72 13.94
N ILE A 460 -1.71 -10.65 15.01
CA ILE A 460 -3.09 -10.14 14.99
C ILE A 460 -3.25 -9.18 16.17
N CYS A 461 -3.98 -8.08 15.98
CA CYS A 461 -4.40 -7.21 17.08
C CYS A 461 -5.49 -7.90 17.91
N LYS A 462 -5.43 -7.72 19.23
CA LYS A 462 -6.38 -8.36 20.15
C LYS A 462 -7.83 -7.96 19.80
N GLU A 463 -8.00 -6.71 19.39
CA GLU A 463 -9.24 -6.05 18.99
C GLU A 463 -9.85 -6.68 17.71
N ASP A 464 -9.00 -7.22 16.84
CA ASP A 464 -9.39 -7.78 15.55
C ASP A 464 -9.58 -9.32 15.58
N ALA A 465 -9.22 -9.96 16.70
CA ALA A 465 -9.27 -11.41 16.87
C ALA A 465 -10.70 -11.99 16.70
N ASP A 466 -11.69 -11.41 17.38
CA ASP A 466 -13.08 -11.86 17.26
C ASP A 466 -13.66 -11.61 15.86
N LYS A 467 -13.22 -10.54 15.19
CA LYS A 467 -13.63 -10.25 13.82
C LYS A 467 -13.12 -11.33 12.86
N LEU A 468 -11.84 -11.71 12.94
CA LEU A 468 -11.29 -12.79 12.13
C LEU A 468 -12.05 -14.11 12.33
N VAL A 469 -12.30 -14.50 13.59
CA VAL A 469 -13.03 -15.74 13.89
C VAL A 469 -14.45 -15.69 13.33
N LYS A 470 -15.15 -14.56 13.46
CA LYS A 470 -16.49 -14.38 12.88
C LYS A 470 -16.48 -14.49 11.35
N ILE A 471 -15.48 -13.93 10.67
CA ILE A 471 -15.29 -14.09 9.23
C ILE A 471 -15.12 -15.57 8.89
N ALA A 472 -14.22 -16.26 9.59
CA ALA A 472 -13.96 -17.68 9.36
C ALA A 472 -15.20 -18.56 9.53
N VAL A 473 -15.95 -18.38 10.63
CA VAL A 473 -17.18 -19.13 10.93
C VAL A 473 -18.29 -18.81 9.92
N SER A 474 -18.44 -17.54 9.54
CA SER A 474 -19.42 -17.12 8.54
C SER A 474 -19.14 -17.78 7.18
N LEU A 475 -17.89 -17.81 6.75
CA LEU A 475 -17.48 -18.47 5.51
C LEU A 475 -17.73 -19.98 5.59
N ALA A 476 -17.36 -20.65 6.68
CA ALA A 476 -17.60 -22.08 6.85
C ALA A 476 -19.11 -22.42 6.78
N LYS A 477 -19.95 -21.61 7.43
CA LYS A 477 -21.41 -21.74 7.38
C LYS A 477 -21.96 -21.51 5.98
N LYS A 478 -21.51 -20.46 5.27
CA LYS A 478 -21.89 -20.18 3.87
C LYS A 478 -21.57 -21.37 2.97
N ARG A 479 -20.46 -22.07 3.25
CA ARG A 479 -19.96 -23.23 2.49
C ARG A 479 -20.60 -24.56 2.93
N GLY A 480 -21.53 -24.53 3.88
CA GLY A 480 -22.38 -25.68 4.24
C GLY A 480 -21.91 -26.51 5.43
N LEU A 481 -20.90 -26.06 6.20
CA LEU A 481 -20.57 -26.68 7.49
C LEU A 481 -21.66 -26.32 8.52
N LYS A 482 -22.22 -27.35 9.18
CA LYS A 482 -23.36 -27.21 10.11
C LYS A 482 -22.94 -27.14 11.57
#